data_AF-A0A6N0ZFC1-F1
#
_entry.id   AF-A0A6N0ZFC1-F1
#
_cell.length_a   1.000
_cell.length_b   1.000
_cell.length_c   1.000
_cell.angle_alpha   90.00
_cell.angle_beta   90.00
_cell.angle_gamma   90.00
#
_symmetry.space_group_name_H-M   'P 1'
#
loop_
_entity.id
_entity.type
_entity.pdbx_description
1 polymer ?
#
loop_
_entity_poly.entity_id
_entity_poly.type
_entity_poly.pdbx_seq_one_letter_code
_entity_poly.pdbx_strand_id
1 'polypeptide(L)'
;MLKNRLHLRKAGVWASLAWQRARRPELGAAQAAEAATRALSELAAINKSELTDSDAATYSDAAVRVGASRWAAEPGVPVAPIKAGVGLAILTRPGHQPGETCIDLVQASNAAQKPLVTRCTYGTVWSASAAAHPQGTSLTVAVQPLDTWRELWVFRHGPAGWSVDVVPPATDQPNLGYIEFAGWVPGGTQMLAAREAKLNGRYKTSFELINLATLEVERSADQPASLSSFYRWQSPVWKAQTVSLR
;
A
#
# COMPACT_ATOMS: atom_id res chain seq x y z
N MET A 1 26.31 -0.54 16.90
CA MET A 1 26.25 -1.80 16.09
C MET A 1 25.23 -2.84 16.60
N LEU A 2 25.42 -3.56 17.73
CA LEU A 2 24.47 -4.61 18.17
C LEU A 2 23.03 -4.10 18.36
N LYS A 3 22.88 -2.90 18.92
CA LYS A 3 21.58 -2.23 19.09
C LYS A 3 20.82 -2.06 17.76
N ASN A 4 21.47 -1.56 16.70
CA ASN A 4 20.84 -1.42 15.39
C ASN A 4 20.43 -2.77 14.79
N ARG A 5 21.27 -3.79 14.93
CA ARG A 5 20.93 -5.16 14.49
C ARG A 5 19.71 -5.74 15.22
N LEU A 6 19.54 -5.40 16.49
CA LEU A 6 18.34 -5.76 17.23
C LEU A 6 17.10 -5.01 16.71
N HIS A 7 17.21 -3.70 16.48
CA HIS A 7 16.13 -2.89 15.89
C HIS A 7 15.71 -3.43 14.51
N LEU A 8 16.68 -3.79 13.64
CA LEU A 8 16.42 -4.42 12.34
C LEU A 8 15.53 -5.66 12.45
N ARG A 9 15.92 -6.61 13.31
CA ARG A 9 15.18 -7.86 13.51
C ARG A 9 13.80 -7.59 14.09
N LYS A 10 13.70 -6.70 15.07
CA LYS A 10 12.43 -6.33 15.70
C LYS A 10 11.48 -5.68 14.70
N ALA A 11 11.95 -4.78 13.86
CA ALA A 11 11.14 -4.11 12.84
C ALA A 11 10.48 -5.12 11.90
N GLY A 12 11.25 -6.09 11.37
CA GLY A 12 10.71 -7.16 10.53
C GLY A 12 9.70 -8.07 11.24
N VAL A 13 10.00 -8.49 12.47
CA VAL A 13 9.09 -9.34 13.26
C VAL A 13 7.78 -8.64 13.58
N TRP A 14 7.84 -7.37 14.01
CA TRP A 14 6.64 -6.58 14.31
C TRP A 14 5.79 -6.32 13.05
N ALA A 15 6.42 -6.14 11.89
CA ALA A 15 5.71 -6.00 10.62
C ALA A 15 4.93 -7.27 10.25
N SER A 16 5.57 -8.44 10.32
CA SER A 16 4.90 -9.73 10.09
C SER A 16 3.78 -9.97 11.12
N LEU A 17 3.99 -9.57 12.38
CA LEU A 17 2.97 -9.70 13.43
C LEU A 17 1.77 -8.77 13.20
N ALA A 18 1.99 -7.57 12.68
CA ALA A 18 0.90 -6.66 12.31
C ALA A 18 -0.02 -7.27 11.27
N TRP A 19 0.55 -7.87 10.22
CA TRP A 19 -0.22 -8.59 9.21
C TRP A 19 -0.96 -9.82 9.77
N GLN A 20 -0.27 -10.66 10.55
CA GLN A 20 -0.88 -11.84 11.18
C GLN A 20 -2.06 -11.47 12.10
N ARG A 21 -1.91 -10.40 12.88
CA ARG A 21 -2.97 -9.90 13.78
C ARG A 21 -4.13 -9.29 13.00
N ALA A 22 -3.86 -8.57 11.91
CA ALA A 22 -4.92 -7.99 11.07
C ALA A 22 -5.82 -9.06 10.42
N ARG A 23 -5.30 -10.27 10.19
CA ARG A 23 -6.08 -11.42 9.67
C ARG A 23 -6.97 -12.09 10.72
N ARG A 24 -6.86 -11.68 11.98
CA ARG A 24 -7.51 -12.29 13.14
C ARG A 24 -8.46 -11.29 13.79
N PRO A 25 -9.71 -11.16 13.28
CA PRO A 25 -10.65 -10.16 13.78
C PRO A 25 -10.94 -10.32 15.28
N GLU A 26 -10.80 -11.52 15.84
CA GLU A 26 -10.97 -11.82 17.26
C GLU A 26 -9.95 -11.11 18.17
N LEU A 27 -8.79 -10.69 17.64
CA LEU A 27 -7.79 -9.93 18.39
C LEU A 27 -8.11 -8.42 18.44
N GLY A 28 -9.03 -7.96 17.59
CA GLY A 28 -9.36 -6.55 17.44
C GLY A 28 -8.31 -5.73 16.67
N ALA A 29 -8.76 -4.67 16.00
CA ALA A 29 -7.92 -3.82 15.15
C ALA A 29 -6.75 -3.15 15.91
N ALA A 30 -6.94 -2.86 17.21
CA ALA A 30 -5.92 -2.23 18.04
C ALA A 30 -4.63 -3.06 18.16
N GLN A 31 -4.74 -4.40 18.16
CA GLN A 31 -3.57 -5.28 18.27
C GLN A 31 -2.69 -5.27 17.02
N ALA A 32 -3.30 -5.16 15.84
CA ALA A 32 -2.59 -4.99 14.58
C ALA A 32 -1.93 -3.60 14.50
N ALA A 33 -2.65 -2.55 14.92
CA ALA A 33 -2.15 -1.19 14.94
C ALA A 33 -0.97 -1.00 15.88
N GLU A 34 -1.01 -1.61 17.07
CA GLU A 34 0.11 -1.61 18.02
C GLU A 34 1.35 -2.25 17.39
N ALA A 35 1.20 -3.42 16.76
CA ALA A 35 2.31 -4.13 16.13
C ALA A 35 2.92 -3.32 14.97
N ALA A 36 2.11 -2.70 14.10
CA ALA A 36 2.62 -1.86 13.02
C ALA A 36 3.29 -0.59 13.54
N THR A 37 2.73 0.05 14.58
CA THR A 37 3.35 1.21 15.24
C THR A 37 4.72 0.85 15.81
N ARG A 38 4.85 -0.31 16.46
CA ARG A 38 6.15 -0.82 16.93
C ARG A 38 7.10 -1.08 15.77
N ALA A 39 6.63 -1.69 14.67
CA ALA A 39 7.45 -1.94 13.49
C ALA A 39 8.05 -0.64 12.91
N LEU A 40 7.21 0.40 12.77
CA LEU A 40 7.60 1.73 12.31
C LEU A 40 8.60 2.40 13.26
N SER A 41 8.39 2.24 14.57
CA SER A 41 9.24 2.84 15.61
C SER A 41 10.62 2.17 15.65
N GLU A 42 10.67 0.84 15.55
CA GLU A 42 11.91 0.06 15.50
C GLU A 42 12.70 0.38 14.22
N LEU A 43 12.03 0.55 13.07
CA LEU A 43 12.68 0.98 11.83
C LEU A 43 13.26 2.40 11.96
N ALA A 44 12.52 3.32 12.57
CA ALA A 44 12.94 4.70 12.77
C ALA A 44 14.09 4.85 13.79
N ALA A 45 14.24 3.91 14.72
CA ALA A 45 15.31 3.91 15.72
C ALA A 45 16.69 3.48 15.17
N ILE A 46 16.76 2.99 13.93
CA ILE A 46 18.01 2.53 13.32
C ILE A 46 18.86 3.71 12.89
N ASN A 47 20.06 3.81 13.46
CA ASN A 47 21.07 4.74 12.95
C ASN A 47 21.78 4.14 11.74
N LYS A 48 21.47 4.64 10.53
CA LYS A 48 22.08 4.17 9.28
C LYS A 48 23.58 4.37 9.21
N SER A 49 24.13 5.41 9.84
CA SER A 49 25.58 5.68 9.82
C SER A 49 26.40 4.65 10.61
N GLU A 50 25.73 3.86 11.45
CA GLU A 50 26.34 2.78 12.24
C GLU A 50 26.12 1.38 11.62
N LEU A 51 25.48 1.31 10.45
CA LEU A 51 25.31 0.07 9.72
C LEU A 51 26.56 -0.20 8.88
N THR A 52 26.95 -1.48 8.83
CA THR A 52 27.99 -1.94 7.91
C THR A 52 27.35 -2.38 6.60
N ASP A 53 28.14 -2.56 5.54
CA ASP A 53 27.66 -3.10 4.26
C ASP A 53 26.98 -4.47 4.42
N SER A 54 27.44 -5.26 5.40
CA SER A 54 26.83 -6.56 5.72
C SER A 54 25.42 -6.46 6.29
N ASP A 55 25.03 -5.30 6.83
CA ASP A 55 23.70 -5.05 7.37
C ASP A 55 22.72 -4.55 6.30
N ALA A 56 23.19 -4.12 5.13
CA ALA A 56 22.38 -3.49 4.09
C ALA A 56 21.20 -4.37 3.63
N ALA A 57 21.45 -5.66 3.37
CA ALA A 57 20.40 -6.59 2.98
C ALA A 57 19.34 -6.79 4.07
N THR A 58 19.77 -6.83 5.35
CA THR A 58 18.85 -6.97 6.49
C THR A 58 18.03 -5.70 6.70
N TYR A 59 18.65 -4.53 6.48
CA TYR A 59 17.95 -3.25 6.49
C TYR A 59 16.87 -3.18 5.42
N SER A 60 17.22 -3.48 4.15
CA SER A 60 16.24 -3.47 3.07
C SER A 60 15.13 -4.50 3.30
N ASP A 61 15.43 -5.68 3.84
CA ASP A 61 14.41 -6.67 4.18
C ASP A 61 13.40 -6.13 5.20
N ALA A 62 13.91 -5.58 6.31
CA ALA A 62 13.09 -4.99 7.35
C ALA A 62 12.27 -3.80 6.84
N ALA A 63 12.87 -2.90 6.06
CA ALA A 63 12.19 -1.74 5.49
C ALA A 63 11.02 -2.15 4.58
N VAL A 64 11.23 -3.14 3.70
CA VAL A 64 10.18 -3.63 2.79
C VAL A 64 9.03 -4.29 3.55
N ARG A 65 9.32 -5.10 4.59
CA ARG A 65 8.27 -5.69 5.45
C ARG A 65 7.45 -4.63 6.17
N VAL A 66 8.13 -3.66 6.80
CA VAL A 66 7.46 -2.55 7.49
C VAL A 66 6.60 -1.75 6.51
N GLY A 67 7.13 -1.47 5.32
CA GLY A 67 6.41 -0.78 4.26
C GLY A 67 5.15 -1.52 3.83
N ALA A 68 5.23 -2.85 3.66
CA ALA A 68 4.10 -3.70 3.32
C ALA A 68 2.99 -3.65 4.38
N SER A 69 3.31 -3.72 5.67
CA SER A 69 2.30 -3.74 6.74
C SER A 69 1.94 -2.37 7.32
N ARG A 70 2.53 -1.25 6.85
CA ARG A 70 2.42 0.07 7.52
C ARG A 70 0.99 0.55 7.73
N TRP A 71 0.09 0.22 6.80
CA TRP A 71 -1.31 0.66 6.86
C TRP A 71 -2.07 0.07 8.06
N ALA A 72 -1.57 -0.97 8.70
CA ALA A 72 -2.18 -1.47 9.93
C ALA A 72 -2.06 -0.46 11.09
N ALA A 73 -1.08 0.45 11.06
CA ALA A 73 -0.92 1.50 12.07
C ALA A 73 -1.89 2.67 11.87
N GLU A 74 -2.46 2.81 10.68
CA GLU A 74 -3.47 3.83 10.43
C GLU A 74 -4.80 3.36 11.01
N PRO A 75 -5.56 4.23 11.70
CA PRO A 75 -6.89 3.87 12.15
C PRO A 75 -7.69 3.42 10.94
N GLY A 76 -8.29 2.23 11.03
CA GLY A 76 -9.23 1.75 10.03
C GLY A 76 -10.41 2.70 9.99
N VAL A 77 -10.35 3.68 9.10
CA VAL A 77 -11.46 4.62 8.93
C VAL A 77 -12.54 3.89 8.15
N PRO A 78 -13.82 3.95 8.55
CA PRO A 78 -14.80 4.30 7.53
C PRO A 78 -14.38 5.70 7.10
N VAL A 79 -13.69 5.83 5.96
CA VAL A 79 -13.28 7.15 5.45
C VAL A 79 -14.58 7.94 5.36
N ALA A 80 -14.86 8.76 6.37
CA ALA A 80 -15.95 9.70 6.31
C ALA A 80 -15.63 10.52 5.08
N PRO A 81 -16.52 10.55 4.07
CA PRO A 81 -16.20 11.16 2.80
C PRO A 81 -15.68 12.56 3.10
N ILE A 82 -14.44 12.82 2.68
CA ILE A 82 -13.93 14.18 2.60
C ILE A 82 -15.03 14.94 1.87
N LYS A 83 -15.66 15.91 2.54
CA LYS A 83 -16.74 16.71 1.93
C LYS A 83 -16.15 17.45 0.73
N ALA A 84 -16.26 16.83 -0.44
CA ALA A 84 -16.15 17.40 -1.77
C ALA A 84 -16.84 16.41 -2.73
N GLY A 85 -17.69 16.95 -3.61
CA GLY A 85 -18.74 16.21 -4.34
C GLY A 85 -18.28 14.96 -5.11
N VAL A 86 -19.23 14.05 -5.34
CA VAL A 86 -19.12 12.92 -6.28
C VAL A 86 -17.84 12.08 -6.08
N GLY A 87 -17.63 11.59 -4.86
CA GLY A 87 -16.48 10.74 -4.54
C GLY A 87 -16.78 9.25 -4.70
N LEU A 88 -15.75 8.46 -4.99
CA LEU A 88 -15.78 7.01 -4.80
C LEU A 88 -15.38 6.67 -3.36
N ALA A 89 -15.92 5.58 -2.83
CA ALA A 89 -15.50 4.98 -1.57
C ALA A 89 -15.45 3.45 -1.70
N ILE A 90 -14.83 2.79 -0.72
CA ILE A 90 -14.89 1.34 -0.59
C ILE A 90 -15.60 0.95 0.71
N LEU A 91 -16.35 -0.14 0.63
CA LEU A 91 -16.87 -0.85 1.79
C LEU A 91 -16.26 -2.26 1.79
N THR A 92 -15.92 -2.77 2.97
CA THR A 92 -15.45 -4.14 3.14
C THR A 92 -16.47 -4.95 3.90
N ARG A 93 -16.74 -6.16 3.45
CA ARG A 93 -17.64 -7.11 4.12
C ARG A 93 -17.10 -8.53 4.02
N PRO A 94 -17.53 -9.44 4.91
CA PRO A 94 -17.27 -10.87 4.73
C PRO A 94 -17.73 -11.36 3.35
N GLY A 95 -16.92 -12.22 2.75
CA GLY A 95 -17.23 -12.89 1.49
C GLY A 95 -18.14 -14.11 1.66
N HIS A 96 -18.27 -14.88 0.58
CA HIS A 96 -19.09 -16.08 0.59
C HIS A 96 -18.35 -17.25 1.25
N GLN A 97 -17.01 -17.27 1.15
CA GLN A 97 -16.19 -18.30 1.77
C GLN A 97 -15.56 -17.83 3.10
N PRO A 98 -15.33 -18.74 4.05
CA PRO A 98 -14.63 -18.41 5.29
C PRO A 98 -13.26 -17.76 5.05
N GLY A 99 -12.99 -16.65 5.72
CA GLY A 99 -11.74 -15.89 5.57
C GLY A 99 -11.66 -15.00 4.32
N GLU A 100 -12.67 -15.02 3.46
CA GLU A 100 -12.78 -14.11 2.32
C GLU A 100 -13.30 -12.75 2.76
N THR A 101 -12.71 -11.67 2.22
CA THR A 101 -13.19 -10.29 2.36
C THR A 101 -13.55 -9.75 0.97
N CYS A 102 -14.78 -9.29 0.80
CA CYS A 102 -15.22 -8.60 -0.40
C CYS A 102 -15.06 -7.08 -0.25
N ILE A 103 -14.49 -6.46 -1.28
CA ILE A 103 -14.38 -5.02 -1.43
C ILE A 103 -15.43 -4.57 -2.42
N ASP A 104 -16.35 -3.73 -1.96
CA ASP A 104 -17.40 -3.11 -2.75
C ASP A 104 -16.99 -1.67 -3.06
N LEU A 105 -16.85 -1.32 -4.35
CA LEU A 105 -16.72 0.06 -4.78
C LEU A 105 -18.10 0.71 -4.82
N VAL A 106 -18.25 1.87 -4.19
CA VAL A 106 -19.52 2.59 -4.11
C VAL A 106 -19.35 4.07 -4.46
N GLN A 107 -20.45 4.70 -4.88
CA GLN A 107 -20.55 6.17 -4.87
C GLN A 107 -20.70 6.63 -3.42
N ALA A 108 -19.84 7.53 -2.95
CA ALA A 108 -19.81 7.97 -1.57
C ALA A 108 -21.12 8.64 -1.13
N SER A 109 -21.80 9.35 -2.04
CA SER A 109 -23.09 10.00 -1.76
C SER A 109 -24.22 8.97 -1.57
N ASN A 110 -24.10 7.78 -2.15
CA ASN A 110 -25.14 6.76 -2.21
C ASN A 110 -24.61 5.40 -1.73
N ALA A 111 -23.77 5.38 -0.69
CA ALA A 111 -23.11 4.16 -0.23
C ALA A 111 -24.08 3.02 0.18
N ALA A 112 -25.35 3.33 0.42
CA ALA A 112 -26.42 2.35 0.68
C ALA A 112 -26.98 1.65 -0.57
N GLN A 113 -26.57 2.05 -1.79
CA GLN A 113 -27.01 1.44 -3.05
C GLN A 113 -26.12 0.25 -3.46
N LYS A 114 -26.53 -0.43 -4.54
CA LYS A 114 -25.78 -1.54 -5.15
C LYS A 114 -24.33 -1.11 -5.48
N PRO A 115 -23.32 -1.94 -5.16
CA PRO A 115 -21.93 -1.67 -5.53
C PRO A 115 -21.76 -1.46 -7.04
N LEU A 116 -20.86 -0.54 -7.40
CA LEU A 116 -20.43 -0.30 -8.79
C LEU A 116 -19.67 -1.51 -9.34
N VAL A 117 -18.82 -2.11 -8.50
CA VAL A 117 -18.14 -3.38 -8.72
C VAL A 117 -17.76 -3.97 -7.38
N THR A 118 -17.74 -5.31 -7.30
CA THR A 118 -17.28 -6.06 -6.14
C THR A 118 -16.13 -6.97 -6.54
N ARG A 119 -15.08 -7.03 -5.72
CA ARG A 119 -14.02 -8.05 -5.86
C ARG A 119 -13.65 -8.58 -4.48
N CYS A 120 -13.55 -9.90 -4.37
CA CYS A 120 -13.25 -10.58 -3.11
C CYS A 120 -11.83 -11.13 -3.09
N THR A 121 -11.25 -11.26 -1.89
CA THR A 121 -9.86 -11.70 -1.66
C THR A 121 -9.71 -12.39 -0.30
N TYR A 122 -8.71 -13.26 -0.18
CA TYR A 122 -8.25 -13.81 1.10
C TYR A 122 -7.07 -13.01 1.70
N GLY A 123 -6.61 -11.97 0.99
CA GLY A 123 -5.59 -11.06 1.49
C GLY A 123 -6.15 -10.05 2.49
N THR A 124 -5.27 -9.43 3.27
CA THR A 124 -5.65 -8.35 4.16
C THR A 124 -5.92 -7.08 3.36
N VAL A 125 -7.13 -6.55 3.45
CA VAL A 125 -7.51 -5.27 2.82
C VAL A 125 -7.16 -4.13 3.75
N TRP A 126 -6.30 -3.22 3.29
CA TRP A 126 -5.91 -2.05 4.07
C TRP A 126 -6.78 -0.85 3.72
N SER A 127 -8.02 -0.79 4.22
CA SER A 127 -9.01 0.22 3.78
C SER A 127 -8.56 1.67 3.97
N ALA A 128 -7.72 1.96 4.98
CA ALA A 128 -7.15 3.30 5.19
C ALA A 128 -6.25 3.78 4.03
N SER A 129 -5.79 2.88 3.17
CA SER A 129 -5.03 3.20 1.96
C SER A 129 -5.87 3.63 0.77
N ALA A 130 -7.21 3.60 0.90
CA ALA A 130 -8.10 3.93 -0.20
C ALA A 130 -7.90 5.39 -0.65
N ALA A 131 -7.62 5.58 -1.94
CA ALA A 131 -7.48 6.90 -2.54
C ALA A 131 -8.37 6.97 -3.78
N ALA A 132 -9.40 7.81 -3.75
CA ALA A 132 -10.24 8.08 -4.91
C ALA A 132 -9.61 9.14 -5.81
N HIS A 133 -9.73 8.96 -7.12
CA HIS A 133 -9.40 10.00 -8.09
C HIS A 133 -10.42 11.14 -7.97
N PRO A 134 -10.00 12.43 -8.01
CA PRO A 134 -10.91 13.56 -7.79
C PRO A 134 -12.10 13.63 -8.75
N GLN A 135 -11.97 13.07 -9.95
CA GLN A 135 -13.02 13.02 -10.97
C GLN A 135 -13.93 11.78 -10.83
N GLY A 136 -13.74 10.93 -9.81
CA GLY A 136 -14.60 9.77 -9.55
C GLY A 136 -14.48 8.66 -10.60
N THR A 137 -13.37 8.60 -11.35
CA THR A 137 -13.15 7.64 -12.44
C THR A 137 -12.26 6.45 -12.04
N SER A 138 -11.56 6.54 -10.91
CA SER A 138 -10.66 5.49 -10.43
C SER A 138 -10.48 5.55 -8.92
N LEU A 139 -10.12 4.43 -8.30
CA LEU A 139 -9.77 4.35 -6.88
C LEU A 139 -8.67 3.31 -6.70
N THR A 140 -7.70 3.57 -5.83
CA THR A 140 -6.70 2.57 -5.46
C THR A 140 -6.88 2.11 -4.02
N VAL A 141 -6.59 0.84 -3.72
CA VAL A 141 -6.49 0.32 -2.35
C VAL A 141 -5.36 -0.70 -2.27
N ALA A 142 -4.64 -0.72 -1.17
CA ALA A 142 -3.59 -1.70 -0.91
C ALA A 142 -4.17 -3.00 -0.35
N VAL A 143 -3.76 -4.13 -0.91
CA VAL A 143 -4.17 -5.48 -0.50
C VAL A 143 -2.93 -6.31 -0.27
N GLN A 144 -2.84 -6.95 0.90
CA GLN A 144 -1.65 -7.70 1.31
C GLN A 144 -1.97 -9.20 1.45
N PRO A 145 -1.74 -9.99 0.38
CA PRO A 145 -1.99 -11.44 0.41
C PRO A 145 -0.98 -12.21 1.27
N LEU A 146 0.24 -11.71 1.46
CA LEU A 146 1.30 -12.33 2.28
C LEU A 146 1.98 -11.27 3.17
N ASP A 147 2.58 -11.68 4.29
CA ASP A 147 3.25 -10.76 5.22
C ASP A 147 4.40 -9.97 4.57
N THR A 148 5.00 -10.51 3.52
CA THR A 148 6.08 -9.90 2.73
C THR A 148 5.65 -9.29 1.40
N TRP A 149 4.36 -9.38 1.03
CA TRP A 149 3.90 -9.02 -0.31
C TRP A 149 2.62 -8.18 -0.27
N ARG A 150 2.70 -6.92 -0.71
CA ARG A 150 1.53 -6.04 -0.84
C ARG A 150 1.37 -5.48 -2.25
N GLU A 151 0.15 -5.66 -2.76
CA GLU A 151 -0.28 -5.25 -4.08
C GLU A 151 -1.09 -3.96 -4.00
N LEU A 152 -1.18 -3.25 -5.13
CA LEU A 152 -2.07 -2.13 -5.31
C LEU A 152 -3.22 -2.55 -6.23
N TRP A 153 -4.43 -2.60 -5.69
CA TRP A 153 -5.62 -2.85 -6.47
C TRP A 153 -6.14 -1.51 -7.02
N VAL A 154 -6.46 -1.48 -8.31
CA VAL A 154 -6.87 -0.29 -9.04
C VAL A 154 -8.26 -0.53 -9.63
N PHE A 155 -9.24 0.18 -9.09
CA PHE A 155 -10.60 0.24 -9.60
C PHE A 155 -10.66 1.30 -10.68
N ARG A 156 -11.22 0.96 -11.85
CA ARG A 156 -11.24 1.87 -13.01
C ARG A 156 -12.56 1.79 -13.75
N HIS A 157 -13.07 2.95 -14.13
CA HIS A 157 -14.21 3.05 -15.04
C HIS A 157 -13.72 3.06 -16.49
N GLY A 158 -14.12 2.06 -17.28
CA GLY A 158 -13.81 1.95 -18.71
C GLY A 158 -15.07 1.83 -19.57
N PRO A 159 -14.92 1.61 -20.89
CA PRO A 159 -16.05 1.48 -21.82
C PRO A 159 -17.04 0.35 -21.47
N ALA A 160 -16.54 -0.73 -20.84
CA ALA A 160 -17.34 -1.87 -20.39
C ALA A 160 -17.88 -1.70 -18.94
N GLY A 161 -17.69 -0.52 -18.32
CA GLY A 161 -18.05 -0.25 -16.94
C GLY A 161 -16.87 -0.37 -15.97
N TRP A 162 -17.18 -0.63 -14.70
CA TRP A 162 -16.18 -0.72 -13.64
C TRP A 162 -15.43 -2.05 -13.66
N SER A 163 -14.12 -1.98 -13.53
CA SER A 163 -13.21 -3.12 -13.45
C SER A 163 -12.22 -2.94 -12.30
N VAL A 164 -11.61 -4.05 -11.86
CA VAL A 164 -10.59 -4.05 -10.81
C VAL A 164 -9.39 -4.87 -11.27
N ASP A 165 -8.25 -4.20 -11.37
CA ASP A 165 -6.98 -4.82 -11.72
C ASP A 165 -6.01 -4.79 -10.54
N VAL A 166 -5.02 -5.66 -10.59
CA VAL A 166 -4.00 -5.81 -9.54
C VAL A 166 -2.67 -5.41 -10.12
N VAL A 167 -2.03 -4.41 -9.52
CA VAL A 167 -0.62 -4.07 -9.78
C VAL A 167 0.23 -4.74 -8.70
N PRO A 168 0.98 -5.80 -9.04
CA PRO A 168 1.84 -6.45 -8.07
C PRO A 168 3.14 -5.64 -7.89
N PRO A 169 3.86 -5.81 -6.77
CA PRO A 169 5.17 -5.19 -6.57
C PRO A 169 6.24 -5.73 -7.52
N ALA A 170 6.11 -6.98 -8.00
CA ALA A 170 6.94 -7.52 -9.08
C ALA A 170 6.16 -8.56 -9.90
N THR A 171 6.64 -8.86 -11.10
CA THR A 171 6.00 -9.81 -12.04
C THR A 171 6.47 -11.25 -11.89
N ASP A 172 7.49 -11.49 -11.07
CA ASP A 172 7.98 -12.81 -10.70
C ASP A 172 7.24 -13.36 -9.46
N GLN A 173 7.70 -14.49 -8.92
CA GLN A 173 7.03 -15.14 -7.79
C GLN A 173 7.00 -14.23 -6.55
N PRO A 174 5.88 -14.21 -5.78
CA PRO A 174 5.78 -13.44 -4.55
C PRO A 174 6.91 -13.82 -3.57
N ASN A 175 7.83 -12.89 -3.33
CA ASN A 175 8.92 -13.08 -2.38
C ASN A 175 8.88 -11.96 -1.33
N LEU A 176 9.37 -10.78 -1.69
CA LEU A 176 9.41 -9.64 -0.80
C LEU A 176 9.23 -8.36 -1.62
N GLY A 177 8.14 -7.64 -1.38
CA GLY A 177 7.88 -6.38 -2.05
C GLY A 177 6.56 -5.74 -1.68
N TYR A 178 6.48 -4.43 -1.88
CA TYR A 178 5.22 -3.71 -1.89
C TYR A 178 5.21 -2.62 -2.95
N ILE A 179 4.01 -2.33 -3.45
CA ILE A 179 3.72 -1.13 -4.19
C ILE A 179 2.68 -0.31 -3.41
N GLU A 180 2.76 1.00 -3.50
CA GLU A 180 1.78 1.91 -2.93
C GLU A 180 1.47 3.08 -3.84
N PHE A 181 0.23 3.54 -3.76
CA PHE A 181 -0.21 4.77 -4.39
C PHE A 181 0.53 5.97 -3.79
N ALA A 182 1.08 6.80 -4.67
CA ALA A 182 1.86 7.97 -4.31
C ALA A 182 1.25 9.30 -4.81
N GLY A 183 0.18 9.29 -5.60
CA GLY A 183 -0.48 10.52 -6.06
C GLY A 183 -1.23 10.39 -7.38
N TRP A 184 -2.14 11.31 -7.64
CA TRP A 184 -2.83 11.43 -8.93
C TRP A 184 -2.17 12.52 -9.77
N VAL A 185 -1.96 12.26 -11.05
CA VAL A 185 -1.44 13.27 -11.97
C VAL A 185 -2.62 14.01 -12.61
N PRO A 186 -2.60 15.35 -12.68
CA PRO A 186 -3.62 16.11 -13.40
C PRO A 186 -3.77 15.65 -14.84
N GLY A 187 -5.02 15.57 -15.32
CA GLY A 187 -5.36 15.00 -16.63
C GLY A 187 -6.00 13.61 -16.54
N GLY A 188 -5.85 12.92 -15.40
CA GLY A 188 -6.65 11.72 -15.06
C GLY A 188 -6.30 10.46 -15.84
N THR A 189 -5.18 10.44 -16.54
CA THR A 189 -4.69 9.28 -17.30
C THR A 189 -3.55 8.55 -16.60
N GLN A 190 -3.00 9.11 -15.53
CA GLN A 190 -1.80 8.60 -14.87
C GLN A 190 -1.92 8.68 -13.35
N MET A 191 -1.25 7.75 -12.68
CA MET A 191 -1.01 7.77 -11.24
C MET A 191 0.49 7.67 -10.94
N LEU A 192 0.86 8.10 -9.75
CA LEU A 192 2.18 7.92 -9.19
C LEU A 192 2.18 6.73 -8.25
N ALA A 193 3.24 5.92 -8.28
CA ALA A 193 3.42 4.82 -7.34
C ALA A 193 4.87 4.75 -6.83
N ALA A 194 5.03 4.37 -5.57
CA ALA A 194 6.32 3.96 -5.01
C ALA A 194 6.33 2.43 -4.90
N ARG A 195 7.43 1.82 -5.32
CA ARG A 195 7.59 0.36 -5.37
C ARG A 195 8.92 0.00 -4.73
N GLU A 196 8.89 -0.96 -3.82
CA GLU A 196 10.08 -1.60 -3.30
C GLU A 196 9.93 -3.11 -3.43
N ALA A 197 10.92 -3.78 -4.03
CA ALA A 197 10.89 -5.22 -4.21
C ALA A 197 12.29 -5.83 -4.21
N LYS A 198 12.38 -7.09 -3.81
CA LYS A 198 13.56 -7.92 -3.96
C LYS A 198 13.47 -8.70 -5.27
N LEU A 199 14.20 -8.26 -6.29
CA LEU A 199 14.23 -8.81 -7.64
C LEU A 199 15.56 -9.53 -7.88
N ASN A 200 15.53 -10.82 -8.19
CA ASN A 200 16.74 -11.61 -8.45
C ASN A 200 17.83 -11.43 -7.37
N GLY A 201 17.41 -11.40 -6.10
CA GLY A 201 18.29 -11.20 -4.94
C GLY A 201 18.73 -9.75 -4.67
N ARG A 202 18.38 -8.79 -5.53
CA ARG A 202 18.69 -7.36 -5.37
C ARG A 202 17.47 -6.58 -4.92
N TYR A 203 17.67 -5.66 -3.99
CA TYR A 203 16.62 -4.74 -3.55
C TYR A 203 16.56 -3.57 -4.53
N LYS A 204 15.35 -3.26 -5.01
CA LYS A 204 15.09 -2.15 -5.90
C LYS A 204 13.96 -1.30 -5.33
N THR A 205 14.21 0.00 -5.27
CA THR A 205 13.20 1.03 -5.02
C THR A 205 12.99 1.80 -6.33
N SER A 206 11.75 2.01 -6.73
CA SER A 206 11.38 2.81 -7.88
C SER A 206 10.19 3.72 -7.58
N PHE A 207 10.24 4.91 -8.15
CA PHE A 207 9.17 5.90 -8.16
C PHE A 207 8.66 6.00 -9.59
N GLU A 208 7.38 5.72 -9.79
CA GLU A 208 6.82 5.33 -11.09
C GLU A 208 5.67 6.26 -11.49
N LEU A 209 5.61 6.57 -12.78
CA LEU A 209 4.44 7.11 -13.46
C LEU A 209 3.75 5.97 -14.19
N ILE A 210 2.54 5.62 -13.77
CA ILE A 210 1.78 4.48 -14.29
C ILE A 210 0.60 4.97 -15.10
N ASN A 211 0.43 4.42 -16.30
CA ASN A 211 -0.72 4.68 -17.16
C ASN A 211 -1.98 4.03 -16.56
N LEU A 212 -3.06 4.76 -16.38
CA LEU A 212 -4.28 4.21 -15.80
C LEU A 212 -5.08 3.34 -16.76
N ALA A 213 -4.92 3.45 -18.08
CA ALA A 213 -5.60 2.59 -19.04
C ALA A 213 -4.97 1.19 -19.12
N THR A 214 -3.64 1.11 -19.12
CA THR A 214 -2.89 -0.15 -19.30
C THR A 214 -2.23 -0.70 -18.03
N LEU A 215 -2.08 0.14 -17.00
CA LEU A 215 -1.30 -0.13 -15.77
C LEU A 215 0.19 -0.39 -16.01
N GLU A 216 0.70 0.00 -17.17
CA GLU A 216 2.12 -0.06 -17.48
C GLU A 216 2.87 1.12 -16.87
N VAL A 217 4.13 0.86 -16.47
CA VAL A 217 5.06 1.90 -16.02
C VAL A 217 5.58 2.64 -17.24
N GLU A 218 5.15 3.89 -17.42
CA GLU A 218 5.61 4.71 -18.55
C GLU A 218 7.00 5.29 -18.29
N ARG A 219 7.25 5.70 -17.04
CA ARG A 219 8.53 6.27 -16.59
C ARG A 219 8.79 5.89 -15.15
N SER A 220 10.06 5.72 -14.81
CA SER A 220 10.47 5.49 -13.42
C SER A 220 11.78 6.20 -13.10
N ALA A 221 12.01 6.43 -11.81
CA ALA A 221 13.26 6.94 -11.26
C ALA A 221 13.57 6.26 -9.92
N ASP A 222 14.82 6.37 -9.48
CA ASP A 222 15.31 5.89 -8.17
C ASP A 222 15.10 6.92 -7.05
N GLN A 223 14.78 8.17 -7.40
CA GLN A 223 14.42 9.24 -6.47
C GLN A 223 13.19 10.01 -6.96
N PRO A 224 12.31 10.50 -6.05
CA PRO A 224 11.13 11.27 -6.44
C PRO A 224 11.47 12.54 -7.22
N ALA A 225 12.55 13.22 -6.85
CA ALA A 225 12.98 14.48 -7.46
C ALA A 225 13.45 14.32 -8.91
N SER A 226 13.93 13.13 -9.27
CA SER A 226 14.42 12.79 -10.61
C SER A 226 13.30 12.55 -11.63
N LEU A 227 12.04 12.49 -11.19
CA LEU A 227 10.86 12.36 -12.05
C LEU A 227 9.95 13.57 -11.83
N SER A 228 9.95 14.52 -12.78
CA SER A 228 9.29 15.82 -12.60
C SER A 228 7.80 15.73 -12.24
N SER A 229 7.06 14.78 -12.84
CA SER A 229 5.65 14.55 -12.50
C SER A 229 5.49 14.07 -11.07
N PHE A 230 6.39 13.20 -10.61
CA PHE A 230 6.37 12.64 -9.26
C PHE A 230 6.64 13.74 -8.23
N TYR A 231 7.70 14.52 -8.43
CA TYR A 231 8.04 15.65 -7.56
C TYR A 231 6.89 16.64 -7.39
N ARG A 232 6.18 16.95 -8.48
CA ARG A 232 5.10 17.95 -8.50
C ARG A 232 3.79 17.45 -7.88
N TRP A 233 3.43 16.18 -8.08
CA TRP A 233 2.08 15.68 -7.82
C TRP A 233 2.01 14.56 -6.77
N GLN A 234 3.11 14.27 -6.08
CA GLN A 234 3.10 13.34 -4.95
C GLN A 234 2.07 13.77 -3.89
N SER A 235 1.30 12.81 -3.40
CA SER A 235 0.32 12.97 -2.33
C SER A 235 1.02 13.41 -1.05
N PRO A 236 0.55 14.48 -0.39
CA PRO A 236 1.08 14.90 0.90
C PRO A 236 0.99 13.81 1.97
N VAL A 237 -0.11 13.03 1.97
CA VAL A 237 -0.32 11.90 2.88
C VAL A 237 0.72 10.82 2.65
N TRP A 238 0.94 10.45 1.37
CA TRP A 238 1.99 9.49 1.03
C TRP A 238 3.37 9.97 1.47
N LYS A 239 3.73 11.22 1.15
CA LYS A 239 5.04 11.79 1.49
C LYS A 239 5.29 11.81 3.00
N ALA A 240 4.26 12.07 3.80
CA ALA A 240 4.36 12.11 5.25
C ALA A 240 4.52 10.72 5.90
N GLN A 241 3.98 9.68 5.27
CA GLN A 241 3.83 8.36 5.91
C GLN A 241 4.70 7.26 5.29
N THR A 242 5.14 7.41 4.05
CA THR A 242 5.90 6.36 3.34
C THR A 242 7.22 6.04 4.05
N VAL A 243 7.61 4.77 3.98
CA VAL A 243 8.94 4.33 4.41
C VAL A 243 9.95 4.32 3.25
N SER A 244 9.50 4.42 1.98
CA SER A 244 10.37 4.45 0.80
C SER A 244 11.29 5.67 0.71
N LEU A 245 11.01 6.71 1.51
CA LEU A 245 11.84 7.92 1.59
C LEU A 245 12.81 7.91 2.78
N ARG A 246 12.78 6.86 3.61
CA ARG A 246 13.54 6.82 4.86
C ARG A 246 14.94 6.27 4.66
#